data_AF-A0A067RJ17-F1
#
_entry.id   AF-A0A067RJ17-F1
#
_cell.length_a   1.000
_cell.length_b   1.000
_cell.length_c   1.000
_cell.angle_alpha   90.00
_cell.angle_beta   90.00
_cell.angle_gamma   90.00
#
_symmetry.space_group_name_H-M   'P 1'
#
loop_
_entity.id
_entity.type
_entity.pdbx_description
1 polymer ?
#
loop_
_entity_poly.entity_id
_entity_poly.type
_entity_poly.pdbx_seq_one_letter_code
_entity_poly.pdbx_strand_id
1 'polypeptide(L)'
;MESAVGHDVQLFAGDPKYRVPRLEPLLVDELSVQQGSSSFGLSFVARNSTIAGIKEVQVKDIRFDLSKQHAEFDLLFPVLTIHCRYNVSGKVLILPITGYGDGVLVLKGVDVKINYNFETVRRKDKIYGQPRDFKLYFDIQDMTIHLDNLFNGDKFLGSPLVGCGSSPRTDGLEQGEALGCLASALRFTYSWVGDNMNTFLNENWRELLKELGPGIGEAISKVVSTILANIFELVPYDEAFPEKASLQVVSGLMQSMGHRLDHVALNN
;
A
#
# COMPACT_ATOMS: atom_id res chain seq x y z
N MET A 1 -27.30 9.65 -26.45
CA MET A 1 -27.10 8.70 -25.33
C MET A 1 -26.17 7.63 -25.84
N GLU A 2 -24.87 7.89 -25.78
CA GLU A 2 -23.84 6.98 -26.28
C GLU A 2 -22.86 6.74 -25.11
N SER A 3 -23.00 5.53 -24.56
CA SER A 3 -22.15 4.80 -23.61
C SER A 3 -21.10 5.54 -22.78
N ALA A 4 -21.48 5.96 -21.56
CA ALA A 4 -20.51 6.18 -20.47
C ALA A 4 -19.84 4.87 -19.99
N VAL A 5 -20.37 3.70 -20.38
CA VAL A 5 -19.91 2.35 -19.99
C VAL A 5 -18.57 1.95 -20.64
N GLY A 6 -18.08 2.71 -21.63
CA GLY A 6 -16.82 2.38 -22.34
C GLY A 6 -15.55 2.96 -21.72
N HIS A 7 -15.65 3.99 -20.87
CA HIS A 7 -14.48 4.71 -20.35
C HIS A 7 -13.92 4.13 -19.04
N ASP A 8 -14.75 3.40 -18.28
CA ASP A 8 -14.39 2.81 -16.98
C ASP A 8 -13.28 1.78 -16.99
N VAL A 9 -13.36 0.90 -17.98
CA VAL A 9 -12.42 -0.22 -18.09
C VAL A 9 -11.02 0.29 -18.41
N GLN A 10 -10.90 1.48 -19.01
CA GLN A 10 -9.63 2.01 -19.50
C GLN A 10 -8.80 2.69 -18.41
N LEU A 11 -9.40 3.36 -17.42
CA LEU A 11 -8.63 4.02 -16.35
C LEU A 11 -7.90 3.00 -15.47
N PHE A 12 -8.58 1.92 -15.06
CA PHE A 12 -7.97 0.90 -14.20
C PHE A 12 -7.05 -0.06 -14.95
N ALA A 13 -7.33 -0.33 -16.23
CA ALA A 13 -6.42 -1.08 -17.09
C ALA A 13 -5.14 -0.28 -17.43
N GLY A 14 -5.14 1.03 -17.17
CA GLY A 14 -4.10 1.97 -17.53
C GLY A 14 -4.35 2.60 -18.90
N ASP A 15 -3.80 3.79 -19.11
CA ASP A 15 -3.85 4.50 -20.38
C ASP A 15 -2.44 4.93 -20.82
N PRO A 16 -1.83 4.20 -21.77
CA PRO A 16 -0.51 4.53 -22.31
C PRO A 16 -0.44 5.94 -22.91
N LYS A 17 -1.54 6.48 -23.43
CA LYS A 17 -1.61 7.84 -23.99
C LYS A 17 -1.30 8.88 -22.93
N TYR A 18 -1.79 8.66 -21.71
CA TYR A 18 -1.61 9.55 -20.56
C TYR A 18 -0.52 9.07 -19.60
N ARG A 19 0.27 8.05 -19.99
CA ARG A 19 1.27 7.39 -19.13
C ARG A 19 0.70 6.98 -17.76
N VAL A 20 -0.59 6.67 -17.75
CA VAL A 20 -1.26 6.13 -16.57
C VAL A 20 -0.93 4.64 -16.53
N PRO A 21 -0.20 4.17 -15.51
CA PRO A 21 0.05 2.74 -15.38
C PRO A 21 -1.26 2.01 -15.16
N ARG A 22 -1.26 0.70 -15.37
CA ARG A 22 -2.35 -0.14 -14.88
C ARG A 22 -2.52 0.11 -13.38
N LEU A 23 -3.75 0.43 -12.96
CA LEU A 23 -4.08 0.70 -11.56
C LEU A 23 -4.68 -0.54 -10.87
N GLU A 24 -5.12 -1.55 -11.63
CA GLU A 24 -5.65 -2.80 -11.08
C GLU A 24 -5.07 -4.06 -11.77
N PRO A 25 -4.22 -4.83 -11.08
CA PRO A 25 -3.46 -4.42 -9.90
C PRO A 25 -2.43 -3.35 -10.28
N LEU A 26 -2.16 -2.43 -9.37
CA LEU A 26 -1.07 -1.46 -9.52
C LEU A 26 0.26 -2.14 -9.23
N LEU A 27 1.19 -2.04 -10.18
CA LEU A 27 2.56 -2.53 -10.02
C LEU A 27 3.44 -1.44 -9.43
N VAL A 28 4.18 -1.77 -8.38
CA VAL A 28 5.15 -0.89 -7.74
C VAL A 28 6.49 -1.60 -7.63
N ASP A 29 7.48 -1.09 -8.35
CA ASP A 29 8.80 -1.73 -8.46
C ASP A 29 9.52 -1.82 -7.12
N GLU A 30 9.48 -0.73 -6.34
CA GLU A 30 10.09 -0.68 -5.02
C GLU A 30 9.36 0.31 -4.10
N LEU A 31 9.08 -0.13 -2.88
CA LEU A 31 8.70 0.67 -1.73
C LEU A 31 9.74 0.46 -0.65
N SER A 32 10.28 1.53 -0.09
CA SER A 32 11.28 1.46 0.97
C SER A 32 10.84 2.34 2.14
N VAL A 33 10.81 1.75 3.33
CA VAL A 33 10.58 2.42 4.60
C VAL A 33 11.85 2.29 5.42
N GLN A 34 12.47 3.42 5.73
CA GLN A 34 13.60 3.51 6.64
C GLN A 34 13.22 4.42 7.79
N GLN A 35 13.24 3.89 9.01
CA GLN A 35 12.90 4.66 10.19
C GLN A 35 13.92 4.40 11.30
N GLY A 36 14.38 5.46 11.95
CA GLY A 36 15.47 5.38 12.94
C GLY A 36 16.85 5.21 12.31
N SER A 37 17.85 4.87 13.13
CA SER A 37 19.23 4.61 12.67
C SER A 37 19.46 3.11 12.42
N SER A 38 20.49 2.75 11.66
CA SER A 38 20.74 1.36 11.21
C SER A 38 20.81 0.28 12.32
N SER A 39 21.10 0.65 13.57
CA SER A 39 21.20 -0.29 14.70
C SER A 39 19.97 -0.31 15.62
N PHE A 40 19.06 0.66 15.50
CA PHE A 40 17.89 0.83 16.38
C PHE A 40 16.58 1.10 15.62
N GLY A 41 16.64 1.13 14.30
CA GLY A 41 15.54 1.44 13.41
C GLY A 41 15.03 0.23 12.63
N LEU A 42 14.05 0.47 11.78
CA LEU A 42 13.54 -0.49 10.81
C LEU A 42 13.99 -0.11 9.41
N SER A 43 14.51 -1.09 8.67
CA SER A 43 14.64 -1.04 7.22
C SER A 43 13.72 -2.10 6.63
N PHE A 44 12.70 -1.67 5.89
CA PHE A 44 11.79 -2.54 5.17
C PHE A 44 11.77 -2.14 3.70
N VAL A 45 12.10 -3.08 2.81
CA VAL A 45 12.09 -2.88 1.36
C VAL A 45 11.16 -3.92 0.73
N ALA A 46 10.13 -3.47 0.03
CA ALA A 46 9.21 -4.29 -0.74
C ALA A 46 9.44 -4.06 -2.23
N ARG A 47 9.75 -5.12 -2.98
CA ARG A 47 10.01 -5.09 -4.42
C ARG A 47 9.00 -5.91 -5.18
N ASN A 48 8.81 -5.56 -6.46
CA ASN A 48 7.87 -6.22 -7.37
C ASN A 48 6.49 -6.33 -6.73
N SER A 49 6.02 -5.23 -6.13
CA SER A 49 4.79 -5.24 -5.36
C SER A 49 3.59 -5.10 -6.30
N THR A 50 2.51 -5.82 -5.98
CA THR A 50 1.21 -5.69 -6.65
C THR A 50 0.17 -5.24 -5.64
N ILE A 51 -0.52 -4.14 -5.91
CA ILE A 51 -1.60 -3.60 -5.07
C ILE A 51 -2.92 -3.85 -5.80
N ALA A 52 -3.79 -4.66 -5.21
CA ALA A 52 -5.10 -5.00 -5.73
C ALA A 52 -6.23 -4.40 -4.88
N GLY A 53 -7.40 -4.18 -5.48
CA GLY A 53 -8.58 -3.62 -4.82
C GLY A 53 -8.74 -2.10 -5.00
N ILE A 54 -7.89 -1.45 -5.80
CA ILE A 54 -7.98 -0.03 -6.12
C ILE A 54 -9.27 0.28 -6.88
N LYS A 55 -9.73 -0.64 -7.73
CA LYS A 55 -11.00 -0.49 -8.46
C LYS A 55 -12.25 -0.41 -7.59
N GLU A 56 -12.18 -0.87 -6.34
CA GLU A 56 -13.31 -0.88 -5.39
C GLU A 56 -13.39 0.42 -4.59
N VAL A 57 -12.58 1.43 -4.94
CA VAL A 57 -12.55 2.74 -4.30
C VAL A 57 -13.94 3.37 -4.26
N GLN A 58 -14.25 3.98 -3.13
CA GLN A 58 -15.43 4.79 -2.90
C GLN A 58 -14.99 6.23 -2.74
N VAL A 59 -15.56 7.10 -3.57
CA VAL A 59 -15.27 8.52 -3.47
C VAL A 59 -16.25 9.14 -2.49
N LYS A 60 -15.72 9.63 -1.36
CA LYS A 60 -16.50 10.26 -0.30
C LYS A 60 -16.79 11.72 -0.65
N ASP A 61 -15.76 12.45 -1.07
CA ASP A 61 -15.88 13.85 -1.47
C ASP A 61 -14.77 14.23 -2.45
N ILE A 62 -15.06 15.18 -3.33
CA ILE A 62 -14.08 15.83 -4.20
C ILE A 62 -14.39 17.31 -4.22
N ARG A 63 -13.38 18.11 -3.88
CA ARG A 63 -13.48 19.57 -3.84
C ARG A 63 -12.41 20.18 -4.73
N PHE A 64 -12.82 21.05 -5.64
CA PHE A 64 -11.92 21.85 -6.46
C PHE A 64 -12.22 23.33 -6.23
N ASP A 65 -11.20 24.09 -5.84
CA ASP A 65 -11.25 25.55 -5.77
C ASP A 65 -10.30 26.09 -6.85
N LEU A 66 -10.86 26.39 -8.03
CA LEU A 66 -10.09 26.88 -9.17
C LEU A 66 -9.55 28.29 -8.92
N SER A 67 -10.22 29.08 -8.08
CA SER A 67 -9.79 30.42 -7.69
C SER A 67 -8.51 30.39 -6.85
N LYS A 68 -8.41 29.40 -5.96
CA LYS A 68 -7.23 29.14 -5.12
C LYS A 68 -6.27 28.12 -5.71
N GLN A 69 -6.59 27.59 -6.90
CA GLN A 69 -5.86 26.52 -7.56
C GLN A 69 -5.58 25.33 -6.64
N HIS A 70 -6.64 24.85 -5.98
CA HIS A 70 -6.58 23.83 -4.94
C HIS A 70 -7.50 22.66 -5.25
N ALA A 71 -7.06 21.45 -4.92
CA ALA A 71 -7.83 20.24 -5.08
C ALA A 71 -7.74 19.35 -3.83
N GLU A 72 -8.88 18.79 -3.46
CA GLU A 72 -9.01 17.84 -2.35
C GLU A 72 -9.82 16.63 -2.78
N PHE A 73 -9.38 15.44 -2.37
CA PHE A 73 -10.06 14.17 -2.61
C PHE A 73 -10.15 13.40 -1.31
N ASP A 74 -11.35 13.03 -0.91
CA ASP A 74 -11.62 12.12 0.20
C ASP A 74 -12.06 10.77 -0.41
N LEU A 75 -11.21 9.75 -0.26
CA LEU A 75 -11.37 8.41 -0.85
C LEU A 75 -11.42 7.35 0.25
N LEU A 76 -12.17 6.27 0.02
CA LEU A 76 -12.21 5.10 0.88
C LEU A 76 -11.96 3.85 0.04
N PHE A 77 -10.94 3.09 0.38
CA PHE A 77 -10.70 1.77 -0.20
C PHE A 77 -11.19 0.70 0.79
N PRO A 78 -12.23 -0.07 0.46
CA PRO A 78 -12.78 -1.06 1.39
C PRO A 78 -11.76 -2.13 1.79
N VAL A 79 -11.02 -2.65 0.81
CA VAL A 79 -9.93 -3.61 1.03
C VAL A 79 -8.85 -3.37 -0.02
N LEU A 80 -7.60 -3.20 0.42
CA LEU A 80 -6.41 -3.25 -0.42
C LEU A 80 -5.59 -4.48 -0.05
N THR A 81 -5.15 -5.25 -1.05
CA THR A 81 -4.24 -6.38 -0.85
C THR A 81 -2.93 -6.11 -1.56
N ILE A 82 -1.83 -6.21 -0.83
CA ILE A 82 -0.48 -5.97 -1.32
C ILE A 82 0.27 -7.28 -1.27
N HIS A 83 0.71 -7.77 -2.42
CA HIS A 83 1.69 -8.85 -2.50
C HIS A 83 3.05 -8.25 -2.85
N CYS A 84 4.12 -8.68 -2.19
CA CYS A 84 5.46 -8.17 -2.46
C CYS A 84 6.55 -9.21 -2.17
N ARG A 85 7.74 -9.00 -2.73
CA ARG A 85 8.96 -9.61 -2.19
C ARG A 85 9.61 -8.64 -1.23
N TYR A 86 9.67 -9.02 0.03
CA TYR A 86 10.18 -8.16 1.09
C TYR A 86 11.62 -8.51 1.47
N ASN A 87 12.32 -7.52 2.00
CA ASN A 87 13.53 -7.65 2.79
C ASN A 87 13.39 -6.73 4.00
N VAL A 88 13.45 -7.27 5.21
CA VAL A 88 13.34 -6.52 6.45
C VAL A 88 14.54 -6.78 7.33
N SER A 89 14.98 -5.74 8.03
CA SER A 89 16.01 -5.84 9.05
C SER A 89 15.85 -4.72 10.08
N GLY A 90 16.25 -4.99 11.32
CA GLY A 90 16.29 -4.00 12.38
C GLY A 90 15.37 -4.37 13.54
N LYS A 91 14.61 -3.40 14.03
CA LYS A 91 13.66 -3.59 15.14
C LYS A 91 12.30 -3.03 14.80
N VAL A 92 11.27 -3.72 15.24
CA VAL A 92 9.89 -3.31 15.20
C VAL A 92 9.41 -3.16 16.64
N LEU A 93 9.01 -1.95 17.04
CA LEU A 93 8.75 -1.59 18.44
C LEU A 93 9.98 -1.90 19.32
N ILE A 94 9.98 -3.04 20.00
CA ILE A 94 11.09 -3.51 20.85
C ILE A 94 11.74 -4.80 20.32
N LEU A 95 11.12 -5.44 19.33
CA LEU A 95 11.52 -6.77 18.88
C LEU A 95 12.41 -6.69 17.64
N PRO A 96 13.56 -7.38 17.64
CA PRO A 96 14.36 -7.50 16.44
C PRO A 96 13.62 -8.33 15.40
N ILE A 97 13.72 -7.87 14.15
CA ILE A 97 13.16 -8.56 12.99
C ILE A 97 14.23 -8.63 11.90
N THR A 98 14.27 -9.74 11.20
CA THR A 98 15.05 -9.92 9.98
C THR A 98 14.34 -10.93 9.12
N GLY A 99 14.45 -10.83 7.81
CA GLY A 99 13.82 -11.78 6.91
C GLY A 99 13.83 -11.31 5.47
N TYR A 100 13.79 -12.27 4.56
CA TYR A 100 13.53 -12.02 3.15
C TYR A 100 12.61 -13.11 2.62
N GLY A 101 11.62 -12.74 1.82
CA GLY A 101 10.64 -13.69 1.32
C GLY A 101 9.47 -13.02 0.64
N ASP A 102 8.38 -13.77 0.49
CA ASP A 102 7.12 -13.24 0.03
C ASP A 102 6.34 -12.65 1.22
N GLY A 103 5.64 -11.56 0.96
CA GLY A 103 4.82 -10.86 1.94
C GLY A 103 3.42 -10.58 1.38
N VAL A 104 2.41 -10.70 2.24
CA VAL A 104 1.04 -10.33 1.96
C VAL A 104 0.56 -9.37 3.04
N LEU A 105 0.13 -8.18 2.64
CA LEU A 105 -0.50 -7.21 3.53
C LEU A 105 -1.94 -6.99 3.07
N VAL A 106 -2.89 -7.05 4.00
CA VAL A 106 -4.31 -6.76 3.75
C VAL A 106 -4.70 -5.57 4.61
N LEU A 107 -5.07 -4.47 3.96
CA LEU A 107 -5.54 -3.24 4.61
C LEU A 107 -7.05 -3.13 4.37
N LYS A 108 -7.84 -2.95 5.43
CA LYS A 108 -9.29 -2.76 5.32
C LYS A 108 -9.68 -1.37 5.77
N GLY A 109 -10.68 -0.80 5.10
CA GLY A 109 -11.23 0.52 5.39
C GLY A 109 -10.13 1.58 5.37
N VAL A 110 -9.41 1.68 4.24
CA VAL A 110 -8.35 2.68 4.07
C VAL A 110 -8.97 3.99 3.65
N ASP A 111 -9.07 4.90 4.61
CA ASP A 111 -9.53 6.26 4.43
C ASP A 111 -8.35 7.12 3.97
N VAL A 112 -8.42 7.70 2.78
CA VAL A 112 -7.34 8.51 2.18
C VAL A 112 -7.85 9.92 1.91
N LYS A 113 -7.09 10.92 2.38
CA LYS A 113 -7.30 12.33 2.06
C LYS A 113 -6.12 12.85 1.27
N ILE A 114 -6.38 13.30 0.06
CA ILE A 114 -5.40 13.90 -0.82
C ILE A 114 -5.68 15.39 -0.89
N ASN A 115 -4.65 16.20 -0.77
CA ASN A 115 -4.72 17.65 -0.83
C ASN A 115 -3.53 18.16 -1.63
N TYR A 116 -3.75 18.96 -2.67
CA TYR A 116 -2.66 19.57 -3.42
C TYR A 116 -3.06 20.92 -4.02
N ASN A 117 -2.07 21.79 -4.11
CA ASN A 117 -2.16 23.01 -4.91
C ASN A 117 -1.76 22.70 -6.35
N PHE A 118 -2.12 23.54 -7.31
CA PHE A 118 -1.56 23.46 -8.65
C PHE A 118 -1.27 24.86 -9.19
N GLU A 119 -0.30 24.95 -10.08
CA GLU A 119 -0.01 26.17 -10.82
C GLU A 119 -0.33 25.94 -12.30
N THR A 120 -0.85 26.96 -12.99
CA THR A 120 -1.05 26.86 -14.43
C THR A 120 0.22 27.28 -15.18
N VAL A 121 0.74 26.40 -16.03
CA VAL A 121 1.91 26.67 -16.86
C VAL A 121 1.52 26.63 -18.33
N ARG A 122 1.83 27.69 -19.07
CA ARG A 122 1.63 27.72 -20.53
C ARG A 122 2.75 26.96 -21.22
N ARG A 123 2.39 25.95 -22.01
CA ARG A 123 3.32 25.18 -22.85
C ARG A 123 2.78 25.18 -24.27
N LYS A 124 3.48 25.88 -25.18
CA LYS A 124 2.99 26.18 -26.54
C LYS A 124 1.64 26.93 -26.47
N ASP A 125 0.63 26.45 -27.17
CA ASP A 125 -0.71 27.07 -27.25
C ASP A 125 -1.72 26.52 -26.23
N LYS A 126 -1.26 25.68 -25.29
CA LYS A 126 -2.11 25.08 -24.25
C LYS A 126 -1.63 25.45 -22.84
N ILE A 127 -2.58 25.52 -21.91
CA ILE A 127 -2.31 25.71 -20.47
C ILE A 127 -2.38 24.33 -19.83
N TYR A 128 -1.46 24.02 -18.92
CA TYR A 128 -1.43 22.78 -18.17
C TYR A 128 -1.44 23.08 -16.68
N GLY A 129 -2.09 22.24 -15.88
CA GLY A 129 -1.91 22.26 -14.43
C GLY A 129 -0.59 21.62 -14.07
N GLN A 130 0.11 22.16 -13.07
CA GLN A 130 1.30 21.57 -12.49
C GLN A 130 1.07 21.40 -10.99
N PRO A 131 0.92 20.16 -10.49
CA PRO A 131 0.72 19.92 -9.07
C PRO A 131 1.88 20.48 -8.22
N ARG A 132 1.52 21.08 -7.08
CA ARG A 132 2.37 21.65 -6.04
C ARG A 132 1.86 21.19 -4.68
N ASP A 133 2.75 21.16 -3.68
CA ASP A 133 2.39 20.95 -2.28
C ASP A 133 1.50 19.72 -2.02
N PHE A 134 1.78 18.62 -2.72
CA PHE A 134 1.00 17.38 -2.59
C PHE A 134 1.12 16.80 -1.16
N LYS A 135 -0.02 16.61 -0.52
CA LYS A 135 -0.16 16.04 0.81
C LYS A 135 -1.14 14.87 0.74
N LEU A 136 -0.75 13.76 1.34
CA LEU A 136 -1.57 12.57 1.47
C LEU A 136 -1.61 12.19 2.95
N TYR A 137 -2.82 12.06 3.46
CA TYR A 137 -3.12 11.53 4.79
C TYR A 137 -3.91 10.26 4.62
N PHE A 138 -3.68 9.27 5.48
CA PHE A 138 -4.47 8.05 5.46
C PHE A 138 -4.70 7.53 6.87
N ASP A 139 -5.83 6.86 7.05
CA ASP A 139 -6.19 6.09 8.22
C ASP A 139 -6.67 4.70 7.78
N ILE A 140 -6.50 3.70 8.62
CA ILE A 140 -6.81 2.30 8.29
C ILE A 140 -7.64 1.71 9.42
N GLN A 141 -8.74 1.04 9.08
CA GLN A 141 -9.59 0.38 10.07
C GLN A 141 -8.92 -0.86 10.66
N ASP A 142 -8.31 -1.67 9.80
CA ASP A 142 -7.67 -2.95 10.14
C ASP A 142 -6.52 -3.28 9.19
N MET A 143 -5.46 -3.88 9.71
CA MET A 143 -4.29 -4.31 8.94
C MET A 143 -3.88 -5.71 9.34
N THR A 144 -3.72 -6.58 8.35
CA THR A 144 -3.11 -7.91 8.52
C THR A 144 -1.81 -7.98 7.72
N ILE A 145 -0.76 -8.50 8.34
CA ILE A 145 0.56 -8.70 7.77
C ILE A 145 0.91 -10.18 7.88
N HIS A 146 1.37 -10.73 6.77
CA HIS A 146 1.97 -12.05 6.71
C HIS A 146 3.30 -11.97 5.95
N LEU A 147 4.38 -12.35 6.61
CA LEU A 147 5.72 -12.40 6.04
C LEU A 147 6.26 -13.83 6.15
N ASP A 148 6.62 -14.41 5.01
CA ASP A 148 7.24 -15.74 4.94
C ASP A 148 8.73 -15.67 5.21
N ASN A 149 9.31 -16.77 5.72
CA ASN A 149 10.77 -16.90 5.92
C ASN A 149 11.37 -15.80 6.82
N LEU A 150 10.60 -15.32 7.80
CA LEU A 150 11.13 -14.49 8.87
C LEU A 150 12.24 -15.25 9.61
N PHE A 151 13.25 -14.49 10.00
CA PHE A 151 14.49 -14.95 10.61
C PHE A 151 15.34 -15.86 9.73
N ASN A 152 15.02 -16.04 8.43
CA ASN A 152 15.81 -16.86 7.50
C ASN A 152 16.05 -18.30 8.00
N GLY A 153 15.17 -18.82 8.86
CA GLY A 153 15.41 -20.06 9.58
C GLY A 153 16.51 -19.97 10.63
N ASP A 154 16.63 -18.84 11.35
CA ASP A 154 17.41 -18.71 12.58
C ASP A 154 16.48 -18.66 13.81
N LYS A 155 16.94 -19.24 14.92
CA LYS A 155 16.20 -19.20 16.18
C LYS A 155 16.38 -17.83 16.83
N PHE A 156 15.39 -16.96 16.74
CA PHE A 156 15.31 -15.78 17.59
C PHE A 156 14.45 -16.06 18.85
N LEU A 157 14.86 -15.46 19.96
CA LEU A 157 14.62 -15.88 21.34
C LEU A 157 13.14 -16.06 21.71
N GLY A 158 12.83 -17.28 22.14
CA GLY A 158 11.57 -17.65 22.75
C GLY A 158 11.46 -19.16 22.77
N SER A 159 12.38 -19.86 23.42
CA SER A 159 12.03 -21.22 23.86
C SER A 159 10.78 -21.08 24.72
N PRO A 160 9.60 -21.60 24.34
CA PRO A 160 8.60 -21.82 25.35
C PRO A 160 9.26 -22.81 26.31
N LEU A 161 9.14 -22.57 27.61
CA LEU A 161 9.40 -23.57 28.63
C LEU A 161 8.35 -24.70 28.52
N VAL A 162 8.19 -25.26 27.33
CA VAL A 162 7.55 -26.56 27.15
C VAL A 162 8.65 -27.53 27.48
N GLY A 163 8.64 -27.97 28.75
CA GLY A 163 9.35 -29.16 29.15
C GLY A 163 9.03 -30.23 28.11
N CYS A 164 10.09 -30.73 27.48
CA CYS A 164 10.01 -31.96 26.70
C CYS A 164 9.61 -33.05 27.70
N GLY A 165 8.30 -33.22 27.88
CA GLY A 165 7.73 -34.30 28.65
C GLY A 165 8.09 -35.59 27.96
N SER A 166 8.83 -36.43 28.69
CA SER A 166 9.25 -37.78 28.33
C SER A 166 10.11 -37.92 27.07
N SER A 167 11.42 -38.04 27.31
CA SER A 167 12.34 -38.86 26.53
C SER A 167 11.67 -40.15 26.05
N PRO A 168 11.57 -40.41 24.73
CA PRO A 168 11.46 -41.76 24.22
C PRO A 168 12.81 -42.43 24.47
N ARG A 169 12.82 -43.59 25.15
CA ARG A 169 14.03 -44.41 25.30
C ARG A 169 14.71 -44.56 23.95
N THR A 170 15.94 -44.07 23.84
CA THR A 170 16.78 -44.13 22.62
C THR A 170 17.48 -45.48 22.51
N ASP A 171 16.73 -46.56 22.69
CA ASP A 171 17.25 -47.90 22.42
C ASP A 171 16.91 -48.24 20.96
N GLY A 172 17.84 -47.92 20.04
CA GLY A 172 17.83 -48.49 18.68
C GLY A 172 17.44 -47.59 17.49
N LEU A 173 17.50 -46.26 17.59
CA LEU A 173 17.31 -45.37 16.42
C LEU A 173 18.54 -45.39 15.50
N GLU A 174 18.38 -45.79 14.24
CA GLU A 174 19.45 -45.66 13.23
C GLU A 174 19.78 -44.17 13.00
N GLN A 175 21.06 -43.84 12.75
CA GLN A 175 21.55 -42.45 12.64
C GLN A 175 20.75 -41.58 11.65
N GLY A 176 20.13 -42.17 10.62
CA GLY A 176 19.27 -41.47 9.66
C GLY A 176 17.94 -40.99 10.24
N GLU A 177 17.33 -41.74 11.16
CA GLU A 177 16.04 -41.40 11.78
C GLU A 177 16.20 -40.30 12.84
N ALA A 178 17.31 -40.32 13.58
CA ALA A 178 17.68 -39.26 14.51
C ALA A 178 17.91 -37.92 13.78
N LEU A 179 18.59 -37.94 12.62
CA LEU A 179 18.75 -36.76 11.76
C LEU A 179 17.40 -36.25 11.22
N GLY A 180 16.50 -37.17 10.84
CA GLY A 180 15.15 -36.84 10.37
C GLY A 180 14.28 -36.18 11.44
N CYS A 181 14.32 -36.69 12.67
CA CYS A 181 13.65 -36.09 13.83
C CYS A 181 14.21 -34.71 14.17
N LEU A 182 15.54 -34.55 14.17
CA LEU A 182 16.18 -33.25 14.40
C LEU A 182 15.83 -32.25 13.29
N ALA A 183 15.89 -32.66 12.02
CA ALA A 183 15.52 -31.79 10.89
C ALA A 183 14.03 -31.38 10.94
N SER A 184 13.15 -32.27 11.41
CA SER A 184 11.73 -31.98 11.59
C SER A 184 11.48 -31.06 12.78
N ALA A 185 12.18 -31.27 13.90
CA ALA A 185 12.13 -30.38 15.06
C ALA A 185 12.70 -28.99 14.75
N LEU A 186 13.80 -28.92 13.99
CA LEU A 186 14.38 -27.69 13.48
C LEU A 186 13.37 -26.95 12.59
N ARG A 187 12.82 -27.60 11.55
CA ARG A 187 11.77 -27.03 10.69
C ARG A 187 10.56 -26.51 11.48
N PHE A 188 10.10 -27.28 12.47
CA PHE A 188 8.98 -26.88 13.32
C PHE A 188 9.31 -25.64 14.16
N THR A 189 10.50 -25.58 14.76
CA THR A 189 10.92 -24.40 15.55
C THR A 189 11.06 -23.14 14.69
N TYR A 190 11.49 -23.27 13.43
CA TYR A 190 11.61 -22.12 12.52
C TYR A 190 10.27 -21.58 12.05
N SER A 191 9.31 -22.47 11.74
CA SER A 191 7.91 -22.06 11.48
C SER A 191 7.36 -21.28 12.67
N TRP A 192 7.52 -21.81 13.89
CA TRP A 192 6.92 -21.25 15.09
C TRP A 192 7.43 -19.83 15.43
N VAL A 193 8.73 -19.56 15.25
CA VAL A 193 9.27 -18.21 15.51
C VAL A 193 8.72 -17.20 14.48
N GLY A 194 8.61 -17.60 13.21
CA GLY A 194 7.95 -16.79 12.17
C GLY A 194 6.46 -16.56 12.45
N ASP A 195 5.74 -17.61 12.85
CA ASP A 195 4.31 -17.57 13.17
C ASP A 195 4.02 -16.66 14.38
N ASN A 196 4.87 -16.71 15.41
CA ASN A 196 4.79 -15.81 16.55
C ASN A 196 5.08 -14.36 16.18
N MET A 197 6.05 -14.11 15.31
CA MET A 197 6.33 -12.75 14.85
C MET A 197 5.19 -12.21 14.00
N ASN A 198 4.61 -13.01 13.09
CA ASN A 198 3.40 -12.63 12.37
C ASN A 198 2.24 -12.34 13.34
N THR A 199 2.07 -13.15 14.39
CA THR A 199 1.08 -12.89 15.45
C THR A 199 1.34 -11.55 16.13
N PHE A 200 2.58 -11.30 16.55
CA PHE A 200 2.97 -10.03 17.16
C PHE A 200 2.70 -8.83 16.25
N LEU A 201 3.08 -8.91 14.97
CA LEU A 201 2.83 -7.84 14.00
C LEU A 201 1.33 -7.54 13.85
N ASN A 202 0.51 -8.59 13.81
CA ASN A 202 -0.93 -8.47 13.69
C ASN A 202 -1.61 -7.98 14.98
N GLU A 203 -1.15 -8.38 16.16
CA GLU A 203 -1.69 -7.89 17.43
C GLU A 203 -1.33 -6.42 17.68
N ASN A 204 -0.19 -5.97 17.15
CA ASN A 204 0.36 -4.64 17.39
C ASN A 204 0.27 -3.72 16.15
N TRP A 205 -0.57 -4.06 15.17
CA TRP A 205 -0.61 -3.37 13.87
C TRP A 205 -0.84 -1.85 13.98
N ARG A 206 -1.57 -1.40 15.01
CA ARG A 206 -1.85 0.03 15.25
C ARG A 206 -0.59 0.77 15.67
N GLU A 207 0.21 0.15 16.54
CA GLU A 207 1.49 0.67 16.99
C GLU A 207 2.49 0.68 15.83
N LEU A 208 2.50 -0.37 15.00
CA LEU A 208 3.28 -0.40 13.76
C LEU A 208 2.90 0.75 12.84
N LEU A 209 1.60 1.00 12.66
CA LEU A 209 1.13 2.06 11.79
C LEU A 209 1.52 3.44 12.33
N LYS A 210 1.50 3.66 13.65
CA LYS A 210 1.96 4.91 14.27
C LYS A 210 3.46 5.13 14.07
N GLU A 211 4.24 4.06 14.20
CA GLU A 211 5.68 4.09 13.99
C GLU A 211 5.98 4.31 12.50
N LEU A 212 5.62 3.34 11.64
CA LEU A 212 5.99 3.27 10.23
C LEU A 212 5.16 4.17 9.30
N GLY A 213 4.02 4.67 9.77
CA GLY A 213 3.04 5.45 8.99
C GLY A 213 3.64 6.62 8.20
N PRO A 214 4.53 7.45 8.77
CA PRO A 214 5.18 8.51 8.02
C PRO A 214 5.98 8.02 6.81
N GLY A 215 6.76 6.95 6.97
CA GLY A 215 7.57 6.39 5.86
C GLY A 215 6.71 5.70 4.81
N ILE A 216 5.64 5.02 5.23
CA ILE A 216 4.62 4.45 4.32
C ILE A 216 3.93 5.58 3.55
N GLY A 217 3.51 6.64 4.24
CA GLY A 217 2.85 7.79 3.64
C GLY A 217 3.73 8.51 2.61
N GLU A 218 5.02 8.69 2.89
CA GLU A 218 5.97 9.27 1.94
C GLU A 218 6.12 8.39 0.69
N ALA A 219 6.28 7.08 0.87
CA ALA A 219 6.43 6.14 -0.24
C ALA A 219 5.17 6.12 -1.14
N ILE A 220 3.98 6.06 -0.54
CA ILE A 220 2.70 6.12 -1.26
C ILE A 220 2.54 7.48 -1.94
N SER A 221 2.85 8.57 -1.24
CA SER A 221 2.77 9.93 -1.77
C SER A 221 3.61 10.10 -3.04
N LYS A 222 4.82 9.51 -3.07
CA LYS A 222 5.67 9.51 -4.27
C LYS A 222 5.04 8.76 -5.44
N VAL A 223 4.43 7.60 -5.20
CA VAL A 223 3.73 6.84 -6.24
C VAL A 223 2.56 7.64 -6.80
N VAL A 224 1.69 8.15 -5.93
CA VAL A 224 0.49 8.90 -6.32
C VAL A 224 0.85 10.21 -7.03
N SER A 225 1.79 10.99 -6.49
CA SER A 225 2.22 12.25 -7.09
C SER A 225 2.86 12.05 -8.48
N THR A 226 3.58 10.94 -8.70
CA THR A 226 4.12 10.59 -10.02
C THR A 226 3.01 10.32 -11.03
N ILE A 227 1.99 9.54 -10.63
CA ILE A 227 0.82 9.25 -11.48
C ILE A 227 0.07 10.56 -11.80
N LEU A 228 -0.19 11.39 -10.79
CA LEU A 228 -0.87 12.68 -10.97
C LEU A 228 -0.08 13.60 -11.91
N ALA A 229 1.23 13.75 -11.69
CA ALA A 229 2.08 14.58 -12.54
C ALA A 229 2.02 14.12 -14.00
N ASN A 230 2.09 12.82 -14.27
CA ASN A 230 2.00 12.27 -15.64
C ASN A 230 0.67 12.64 -16.33
N ILE A 231 -0.45 12.58 -15.61
CA ILE A 231 -1.78 12.96 -16.13
C ILE A 231 -1.80 14.47 -16.44
N PHE A 232 -1.41 15.30 -15.47
CA PHE A 232 -1.46 16.76 -15.60
C PHE A 232 -0.50 17.32 -16.65
N GLU A 233 0.59 16.62 -16.97
CA GLU A 233 1.48 17.00 -18.08
C GLU A 233 0.87 16.78 -19.47
N LEU A 234 -0.11 15.90 -19.59
CA LEU A 234 -0.67 15.45 -20.87
C LEU A 234 -2.10 15.96 -21.10
N VAL A 235 -2.80 16.33 -20.03
CA VAL A 235 -4.16 16.87 -20.07
C VAL A 235 -4.12 18.40 -19.90
N PRO A 236 -4.53 19.18 -20.91
CA PRO A 236 -4.67 20.61 -20.82
C PRO A 236 -5.64 21.03 -19.70
N TYR A 237 -5.36 22.16 -19.06
CA TYR A 237 -6.09 22.67 -17.91
C TYR A 237 -7.58 22.87 -18.18
N ASP A 238 -7.92 23.36 -19.37
CA ASP A 238 -9.29 23.56 -19.86
C ASP A 238 -10.01 22.23 -20.15
N GLU A 239 -9.28 21.19 -20.53
CA GLU A 239 -9.81 19.83 -20.69
C GLU A 239 -10.00 19.14 -19.33
N ALA A 240 -9.10 19.38 -18.37
CA ALA A 240 -9.17 18.83 -17.01
C ALA A 240 -10.23 19.54 -16.13
N PHE A 241 -10.39 20.85 -16.28
CA PHE A 241 -11.28 21.70 -15.48
C PHE A 241 -12.14 22.62 -16.36
N PRO A 242 -13.04 22.07 -17.20
CA PRO A 242 -13.89 22.89 -18.05
C PRO A 242 -14.89 23.69 -17.19
N GLU A 243 -14.89 25.03 -17.33
CA GLU A 243 -15.78 25.99 -16.61
C GLU A 243 -17.28 25.63 -16.64
N LYS A 244 -17.71 24.75 -17.56
CA LYS A 244 -19.10 24.28 -17.70
C LYS A 244 -19.28 22.76 -17.62
N ALA A 245 -18.21 21.97 -17.41
CA ALA A 245 -18.27 20.51 -17.41
C ALA A 245 -17.58 19.83 -16.22
N SER A 246 -17.12 20.61 -15.24
CA SER A 246 -16.58 20.12 -13.96
C SER A 246 -17.53 19.20 -13.20
N LEU A 247 -18.85 19.41 -13.27
CA LEU A 247 -19.84 18.46 -12.75
C LEU A 247 -20.04 17.24 -13.64
N GLN A 248 -19.96 17.34 -14.97
CA GLN A 248 -20.25 16.21 -15.87
C GLN A 248 -19.08 15.25 -16.05
N VAL A 249 -17.83 15.73 -15.99
CA VAL A 249 -16.63 14.88 -16.06
C VAL A 249 -16.42 14.18 -14.72
N VAL A 250 -16.58 14.89 -13.59
CA VAL A 250 -16.56 14.28 -12.26
C VAL A 250 -17.76 13.35 -12.08
N SER A 251 -18.97 13.76 -12.47
CA SER A 251 -20.15 12.87 -12.52
C SER A 251 -19.90 11.66 -13.41
N GLY A 252 -19.23 11.86 -14.54
CA GLY A 252 -18.86 10.80 -15.47
C GLY A 252 -17.99 9.78 -14.75
N LEU A 253 -16.83 10.19 -14.26
CA LEU A 253 -15.92 9.35 -13.47
C LEU A 253 -16.60 8.70 -12.25
N MET A 254 -17.51 9.39 -11.56
CA MET A 254 -18.21 8.86 -10.38
C MET A 254 -19.31 7.83 -10.73
N GLN A 255 -20.13 8.12 -11.74
CA GLN A 255 -21.18 7.21 -12.22
C GLN A 255 -20.56 5.95 -12.82
N SER A 256 -19.40 6.13 -13.43
CA SER A 256 -18.64 5.09 -14.08
C SER A 256 -17.95 4.18 -13.02
N MET A 257 -17.58 4.74 -11.86
CA MET A 257 -17.18 3.98 -10.65
C MET A 257 -18.37 3.45 -9.80
N GLY A 258 -19.62 3.57 -10.26
CA GLY A 258 -20.80 3.01 -9.57
C GLY A 258 -21.31 3.78 -8.34
N HIS A 259 -20.83 5.02 -8.11
CA HIS A 259 -21.18 5.83 -6.95
C HIS A 259 -22.16 6.97 -7.28
N ARG A 260 -23.04 7.32 -6.33
CA ARG A 260 -24.03 8.41 -6.47
C ARG A 260 -23.44 9.75 -6.00
N LEU A 261 -23.74 10.81 -6.75
CA LEU A 261 -23.39 12.20 -6.43
C LEU A 261 -24.29 12.75 -5.33
N ASP A 262 -23.88 12.57 -4.08
CA ASP A 262 -24.56 13.26 -2.97
C ASP A 262 -23.78 14.51 -2.49
N HIS A 263 -22.46 14.64 -2.81
CA HIS A 263 -21.60 15.65 -2.15
C HIS A 263 -20.52 16.39 -2.99
N VAL A 264 -20.54 16.43 -4.33
CA VAL A 264 -19.55 17.24 -5.09
C VAL A 264 -19.88 18.73 -5.01
N ALA A 265 -19.07 19.50 -4.29
CA ALA A 265 -19.19 20.96 -4.18
C ALA A 265 -18.11 21.67 -5.03
N LEU A 266 -18.55 22.46 -6.01
CA LEU A 266 -17.69 23.38 -6.75
C LEU A 266 -17.92 24.78 -6.19
N ASN A 267 -16.88 25.35 -5.57
CA ASN A 267 -16.89 26.76 -5.18
C ASN A 267 -16.15 27.53 -6.28
N ASN A 268 -16.92 28.33 -7.02
CA ASN A 268 -16.41 29.32 -7.98
C ASN A 268 -15.98 30.61 -7.28
#